data_AF-A0A402B7L0-F1
#
_entry.id   AF-A0A402B7L0-F1
#
_cell.length_a   1.000
_cell.length_b   1.000
_cell.length_c   1.000
_cell.angle_alpha   90.00
_cell.angle_beta   90.00
_cell.angle_gamma   90.00
#
_symmetry.space_group_name_H-M   'P 1'
#
loop_
_entity.id
_entity.type
_entity.pdbx_description
1 polymer ?
#
loop_
_entity_poly.entity_id
_entity_poly.type
_entity_poly.pdbx_seq_one_letter_code
_entity_poly.pdbx_strand_id
1 'polypeptide(L)'
;MHQHDFKALLIQLLLQSQRDQNAFFQQLPPAELAVIGEPDYWSAKDHVSHLTYWRQRLVLRLQAYLRHEAQTPSGDFEQINPIVFEQNRHRLWPDILAESDQAYDDLIALTQQLSDEELLAFDRFDWLPKGIPLYLSFMGNCYEHTQIHLSYYLIDRHQPERALEVYENWSNRVIEAEVPDELKGNILYNLACFYATHDLLAKAGPTLQKAIALYPPGAEFAQTDPDLALLRETLN
;
A
#
# COMPACT_ATOMS: atom_id res chain seq x y z
N MET A 1 -1.09 18.74 -14.46
CA MET A 1 -1.94 18.81 -13.25
C MET A 1 -1.74 20.18 -12.60
N HIS A 2 -2.79 21.00 -12.49
CA HIS A 2 -2.70 22.19 -11.66
C HIS A 2 -2.59 21.74 -10.20
N GLN A 3 -1.74 22.41 -9.43
CA GLN A 3 -1.41 22.07 -8.04
C GLN A 3 -2.60 22.14 -7.07
N HIS A 4 -3.85 22.31 -7.54
CA HIS A 4 -5.06 22.48 -6.73
C HIS A 4 -6.04 21.27 -6.80
N ASP A 5 -5.73 20.25 -7.60
CA ASP A 5 -6.64 19.10 -7.84
C ASP A 5 -6.11 17.76 -7.29
N PHE A 6 -4.85 17.70 -6.84
CA PHE A 6 -4.22 16.44 -6.45
C PHE A 6 -4.85 15.83 -5.18
N LYS A 7 -5.21 16.66 -4.20
CA LYS A 7 -5.91 16.25 -2.98
C LYS A 7 -7.22 15.52 -3.31
N ALA A 8 -7.99 16.06 -4.26
CA ALA A 8 -9.24 15.44 -4.67
C ALA A 8 -8.98 14.05 -5.28
N LEU A 9 -7.96 13.95 -6.13
CA LEU A 9 -7.53 12.69 -6.74
C LEU A 9 -7.03 11.68 -5.69
N LEU A 10 -6.23 12.12 -4.71
CA LEU A 10 -5.77 11.26 -3.61
C LEU A 10 -6.95 10.72 -2.81
N ILE A 11 -7.91 11.57 -2.42
CA ILE A 11 -9.13 11.14 -1.72
C ILE A 11 -9.90 10.11 -2.55
N GLN A 12 -10.03 10.31 -3.88
CA GLN A 12 -10.67 9.33 -4.76
C GLN A 12 -9.95 7.99 -4.77
N LEU A 13 -8.62 7.97 -4.80
CA LEU A 13 -7.82 6.75 -4.74
C LEU A 13 -7.98 6.03 -3.40
N LEU A 14 -8.01 6.77 -2.28
CA LEU A 14 -8.27 6.20 -0.94
C LEU A 14 -9.66 5.55 -0.86
N LEU A 15 -10.70 6.27 -1.29
CA LEU A 15 -12.08 5.76 -1.35
C LEU A 15 -12.20 4.55 -2.28
N GLN A 16 -11.46 4.52 -3.38
CA GLN A 16 -11.47 3.38 -4.29
C GLN A 16 -10.78 2.18 -3.65
N SER A 17 -9.65 2.37 -2.97
CA SER A 17 -8.95 1.26 -2.32
C SER A 17 -9.77 0.63 -1.19
N GLN A 18 -10.44 1.44 -0.36
CA GLN A 18 -11.38 0.95 0.65
C GLN A 18 -12.49 0.11 0.02
N ARG A 19 -13.13 0.64 -1.03
CA ARG A 19 -14.20 -0.08 -1.75
C ARG A 19 -13.71 -1.39 -2.34
N ASP A 20 -12.54 -1.41 -2.96
CA ASP A 20 -11.98 -2.61 -3.57
C ASP A 20 -11.59 -3.66 -2.52
N GLN A 21 -10.99 -3.25 -1.39
CA GLN A 21 -10.70 -4.13 -0.26
C GLN A 21 -11.98 -4.77 0.27
N ASN A 22 -13.00 -3.95 0.54
CA ASN A 22 -14.24 -4.43 1.13
C ASN A 22 -14.99 -5.34 0.13
N ALA A 23 -15.04 -4.97 -1.14
CA ALA A 23 -15.65 -5.79 -2.19
C ALA A 23 -14.92 -7.14 -2.35
N PHE A 24 -13.59 -7.15 -2.25
CA PHE A 24 -12.80 -8.38 -2.29
C PHE A 24 -13.21 -9.36 -1.18
N PHE A 25 -13.23 -8.90 0.08
CA PHE A 25 -13.54 -9.78 1.21
C PHE A 25 -15.04 -10.11 1.32
N GLN A 26 -15.94 -9.22 0.87
CA GLN A 26 -17.38 -9.50 0.83
C GLN A 26 -17.76 -10.66 -0.11
N GLN A 27 -16.91 -10.96 -1.10
CA GLN A 27 -17.12 -12.10 -2.01
C GLN A 27 -16.74 -13.45 -1.37
N LEU A 28 -16.06 -13.44 -0.23
CA LEU A 28 -15.67 -14.68 0.43
C LEU A 28 -16.86 -15.34 1.13
N PRO A 29 -16.91 -16.68 1.16
CA PRO A 29 -17.90 -17.41 1.96
C PRO A 29 -17.83 -17.00 3.44
N PRO A 30 -18.96 -16.94 4.18
CA PRO A 30 -18.95 -16.60 5.61
C PRO A 30 -18.02 -17.47 6.46
N ALA A 31 -17.81 -18.73 6.07
CA ALA A 31 -16.87 -19.63 6.74
C ALA A 31 -15.42 -19.15 6.64
N GLU A 32 -15.00 -18.59 5.50
CA GLU A 32 -13.64 -18.05 5.30
C GLU A 32 -13.40 -16.82 6.17
N LEU A 33 -14.41 -15.98 6.36
CA LEU A 33 -14.32 -14.80 7.24
C LEU A 33 -14.20 -15.17 8.73
N ALA A 34 -14.56 -16.39 9.10
CA ALA A 34 -14.48 -16.91 10.45
C ALA A 34 -13.19 -17.70 10.74
N VAL A 35 -12.39 -18.01 9.71
CA VAL A 35 -11.12 -18.75 9.86
C VAL A 35 -10.20 -18.02 10.85
N ILE A 36 -9.48 -18.80 11.66
CA ILE A 36 -8.38 -18.32 12.50
C ILE A 36 -7.10 -18.66 11.75
N GLY A 37 -6.32 -17.64 11.35
CA GLY A 37 -5.06 -17.87 10.66
C GLY A 37 -3.95 -18.35 11.58
N GLU A 38 -2.82 -18.63 10.95
CA GLU A 38 -1.56 -19.00 11.56
C GLU A 38 -0.47 -18.01 11.13
N PRO A 39 0.64 -17.84 11.88
CA PRO A 39 1.67 -16.85 11.55
C PRO A 39 2.20 -16.93 10.11
N ASP A 40 2.29 -18.13 9.54
CA ASP A 40 2.75 -18.39 8.16
C ASP A 40 1.60 -18.63 7.17
N TYR A 41 0.34 -18.48 7.61
CA TYR A 41 -0.85 -18.68 6.78
C TYR A 41 -2.01 -17.80 7.27
N TRP A 42 -1.96 -16.53 6.91
CA TRP A 42 -2.90 -15.53 7.41
C TRP A 42 -4.32 -15.79 6.88
N SER A 43 -5.31 -15.52 7.73
CA SER A 43 -6.71 -15.45 7.35
C SER A 43 -7.09 -14.06 6.84
N ALA A 44 -8.28 -13.91 6.28
CA ALA A 44 -8.77 -12.62 5.79
C ALA A 44 -8.71 -11.52 6.87
N LYS A 45 -9.09 -11.82 8.12
CA LYS A 45 -9.02 -10.85 9.22
C LYS A 45 -7.59 -10.48 9.60
N ASP A 46 -6.63 -11.40 9.48
CA ASP A 46 -5.25 -11.14 9.87
C ASP A 46 -4.65 -10.11 8.90
N HIS A 47 -4.87 -10.28 7.60
CA HIS A 47 -4.51 -9.27 6.59
C HIS A 47 -5.15 -7.91 6.85
N VAL A 48 -6.48 -7.85 7.07
CA VAL A 48 -7.17 -6.58 7.31
C VAL A 48 -6.71 -5.91 8.60
N SER A 49 -6.53 -6.67 9.68
CA SER A 49 -6.07 -6.13 10.96
C SER A 49 -4.64 -5.57 10.90
N HIS A 50 -3.75 -6.27 10.19
CA HIS A 50 -2.38 -5.80 9.94
C HIS A 50 -2.38 -4.49 9.14
N LEU A 51 -3.12 -4.44 8.03
CA LEU A 51 -3.27 -3.23 7.23
C LEU A 51 -3.84 -2.06 8.05
N THR A 52 -4.87 -2.35 8.85
CA THR A 52 -5.55 -1.36 9.71
C THR A 52 -4.60 -0.75 10.72
N TYR A 53 -3.74 -1.56 11.35
CA TYR A 53 -2.75 -1.05 12.30
C TYR A 53 -1.84 0.01 11.67
N TRP A 54 -1.30 -0.24 10.47
CA TRP A 54 -0.40 0.71 9.81
C TRP A 54 -1.12 1.99 9.37
N ARG A 55 -2.37 1.89 8.93
CA ARG A 55 -3.23 3.06 8.66
C ARG A 55 -3.48 3.88 9.92
N GLN A 56 -3.81 3.26 11.05
CA GLN A 56 -3.98 3.94 12.34
C GLN A 56 -2.69 4.63 12.80
N ARG A 57 -1.53 4.03 12.55
CA ARG A 57 -0.23 4.67 12.83
C ARG A 57 -0.03 5.93 11.98
N LEU A 58 -0.44 5.92 10.71
CA LEU A 58 -0.44 7.12 9.87
C LEU A 58 -1.44 8.16 10.38
N VAL A 59 -2.64 7.76 10.80
CA VAL A 59 -3.64 8.66 11.43
C VAL A 59 -3.03 9.39 12.62
N LEU A 60 -2.41 8.66 13.55
CA LEU A 60 -1.77 9.24 14.73
C LEU A 60 -0.67 10.24 14.36
N ARG A 61 0.11 9.94 13.31
CA ARG A 61 1.16 10.85 12.83
C ARG A 61 0.60 12.16 12.29
N LEU A 62 -0.43 12.07 11.45
CA LEU A 62 -1.09 13.23 10.86
C LEU A 62 -1.80 14.07 11.91
N GLN A 63 -2.45 13.44 12.87
CA GLN A 63 -3.08 14.11 14.00
C GLN A 63 -2.07 14.89 14.86
N ALA A 64 -0.93 14.28 15.20
CA ALA A 64 0.12 14.98 15.94
C ALA A 64 0.71 16.14 15.12
N TYR A 65 0.84 15.99 13.79
CA TYR A 65 1.29 17.07 12.92
C TYR A 65 0.33 18.27 12.95
N LEU A 66 -0.97 18.03 12.77
CA LEU A 66 -2.00 19.07 12.77
C LEU A 66 -2.14 19.76 14.13
N ARG A 67 -1.82 19.06 15.24
CA ARG A 67 -1.81 19.63 16.59
C ARG A 67 -0.47 20.25 16.99
N HIS A 68 0.54 20.22 16.11
CA HIS A 68 1.92 20.65 16.41
C HIS A 68 2.53 19.93 17.64
N GLU A 69 2.19 18.66 17.79
CA GLU A 69 2.68 17.79 18.86
C GLU A 69 3.89 16.96 18.41
N ALA A 70 4.68 16.51 19.40
CA ALA A 70 5.76 15.58 19.14
C ALA A 70 5.21 14.24 18.64
N GLN A 71 5.83 13.73 17.58
CA GLN A 71 5.48 12.44 16.98
C GLN A 71 5.96 11.30 17.88
N THR A 72 5.15 10.25 18.01
CA THR A 72 5.61 9.01 18.66
C THR A 72 6.56 8.26 17.70
N PRO A 73 7.76 7.85 18.17
CA PRO A 73 8.66 7.04 17.36
C PRO A 73 7.99 5.75 16.87
N SER A 74 8.40 5.28 15.70
CA SER A 74 8.02 3.93 15.27
C SER A 74 8.85 2.89 15.98
N GLY A 75 8.19 1.87 16.52
CA GLY A 75 8.85 0.61 16.84
C GLY A 75 9.21 -0.17 15.58
N ASP A 76 10.02 -1.19 15.77
CA ASP A 76 10.48 -2.13 14.74
C ASP A 76 9.30 -2.98 14.23
N PHE A 77 9.09 -2.98 12.91
CA PHE A 77 7.95 -3.69 12.29
C PHE A 77 8.07 -5.21 12.46
N GLU A 78 9.28 -5.78 12.48
CA GLU A 78 9.49 -7.22 12.68
C GLU A 78 9.01 -7.67 14.06
N GLN A 79 9.09 -6.77 15.05
CA GLN A 79 8.62 -7.03 16.42
C GLN A 79 7.12 -6.76 16.57
N ILE A 80 6.60 -5.75 15.85
CA ILE A 80 5.21 -5.30 15.97
C ILE A 80 4.25 -6.28 15.27
N ASN A 81 4.58 -6.77 14.08
CA ASN A 81 3.64 -7.56 13.28
C ASN A 81 3.15 -8.84 14.01
N PRO A 82 4.00 -9.64 14.66
CA PRO A 82 3.55 -10.80 15.44
C PRO A 82 2.65 -10.41 16.62
N ILE A 83 2.90 -9.25 17.25
CA ILE A 83 2.06 -8.76 18.36
C ILE A 83 0.68 -8.38 17.83
N VAL A 84 0.61 -7.65 16.72
CA VAL A 84 -0.66 -7.26 16.07
C VAL A 84 -1.46 -8.49 15.66
N PHE A 85 -0.80 -9.49 15.08
CA PHE A 85 -1.42 -10.77 14.73
C PHE A 85 -2.06 -11.43 15.97
N GLU A 86 -1.29 -11.66 17.04
CA GLU A 86 -1.81 -12.35 18.24
C GLU A 86 -2.92 -11.55 18.94
N GLN A 87 -2.86 -10.22 18.96
CA GLN A 87 -3.91 -9.36 19.53
C GLN A 87 -5.24 -9.44 18.77
N ASN A 88 -5.20 -9.70 17.46
CA ASN A 88 -6.39 -9.71 16.61
C ASN A 88 -6.89 -11.12 16.24
N ARG A 89 -6.09 -12.16 16.50
CA ARG A 89 -6.32 -13.56 16.08
C ARG A 89 -7.73 -14.11 16.36
N HIS A 90 -8.30 -13.76 17.52
CA HIS A 90 -9.59 -14.26 17.97
C HIS A 90 -10.73 -13.23 17.84
N ARG A 91 -10.48 -12.07 17.24
CA ARG A 91 -11.49 -11.05 17.02
C ARG A 91 -12.44 -11.45 15.89
N LEU A 92 -13.65 -10.88 15.94
CA LEU A 92 -14.69 -11.15 14.96
C LEU A 92 -14.49 -10.28 13.72
N TRP A 93 -14.80 -10.85 12.55
CA TRP A 93 -14.68 -10.16 11.27
C TRP A 93 -15.39 -8.79 11.22
N PRO A 94 -16.64 -8.62 11.72
CA PRO A 94 -17.32 -7.33 11.69
C PRO A 94 -16.56 -6.24 12.47
N ASP A 95 -15.93 -6.58 13.59
CA ASP A 95 -15.17 -5.62 14.40
C ASP A 95 -13.90 -5.18 13.67
N ILE A 96 -13.19 -6.14 13.05
CA ILE A 96 -11.97 -5.87 12.26
C ILE A 96 -12.29 -5.01 11.04
N LEU A 97 -13.37 -5.31 10.32
CA LEU A 97 -13.77 -4.56 9.14
C LEU A 97 -14.20 -3.13 9.52
N ALA A 98 -14.99 -2.98 10.59
CA ALA A 98 -15.40 -1.66 11.08
C ALA A 98 -14.20 -0.79 11.49
N GLU A 99 -13.17 -1.35 12.12
CA GLU A 99 -11.95 -0.61 12.45
C GLU A 99 -11.13 -0.25 11.21
N SER A 100 -11.07 -1.14 10.21
CA SER A 100 -10.45 -0.82 8.92
C SER A 100 -11.17 0.34 8.23
N ASP A 101 -12.49 0.34 8.24
CA ASP A 101 -13.30 1.39 7.63
C ASP A 101 -13.09 2.73 8.33
N GLN A 102 -13.11 2.73 9.67
CA GLN A 102 -12.82 3.93 10.44
C GLN A 102 -11.42 4.49 10.15
N ALA A 103 -10.41 3.63 9.98
CA ALA A 103 -9.06 4.08 9.64
C ALA A 103 -8.98 4.76 8.27
N TYR A 104 -9.73 4.28 7.26
CA TYR A 104 -9.83 4.98 5.97
C TYR A 104 -10.56 6.32 6.11
N ASP A 105 -11.68 6.35 6.83
CA ASP A 105 -12.47 7.56 7.06
C ASP A 105 -11.64 8.64 7.76
N ASP A 106 -10.88 8.26 8.80
CA ASP A 106 -9.97 9.15 9.52
C ASP A 106 -8.89 9.72 8.58
N LEU A 107 -8.26 8.88 7.76
CA LEU A 107 -7.24 9.32 6.80
C LEU A 107 -7.82 10.28 5.76
N ILE A 108 -9.02 10.00 5.23
CA ILE A 108 -9.70 10.88 4.28
C ILE A 108 -10.03 12.23 4.93
N ALA A 109 -10.55 12.24 6.15
CA ALA A 109 -10.85 13.45 6.90
C ALA A 109 -9.59 14.27 7.24
N LEU A 110 -8.46 13.60 7.51
CA LEU A 110 -7.17 14.25 7.69
C LEU A 110 -6.64 14.83 6.37
N THR A 111 -6.76 14.11 5.25
CA THR A 111 -6.38 14.61 3.92
C THR A 111 -7.13 15.87 3.55
N GLN A 112 -8.41 16.00 3.92
CA GLN A 112 -9.20 17.22 3.67
C GLN A 112 -8.64 18.48 4.35
N GLN A 113 -7.97 18.31 5.50
CA GLN A 113 -7.35 19.40 6.27
C GLN A 113 -5.98 19.81 5.72
N LEU A 114 -5.38 19.01 4.83
CA LEU A 114 -4.10 19.30 4.20
C LEU A 114 -4.28 20.11 2.91
N SER A 115 -3.28 20.92 2.58
CA SER A 115 -3.12 21.55 1.28
C SER A 115 -2.43 20.61 0.28
N ASP A 116 -2.60 20.86 -1.02
CA ASP A 116 -1.84 20.16 -2.05
C ASP A 116 -0.33 20.39 -1.91
N GLU A 117 0.07 21.60 -1.52
CA GLU A 117 1.46 21.92 -1.22
C GLU A 117 2.02 21.02 -0.11
N GLU A 118 1.26 20.79 0.96
CA GLU A 118 1.65 19.88 2.03
C GLU A 118 1.77 18.43 1.57
N LEU A 119 0.84 17.96 0.74
CA LEU A 119 0.84 16.60 0.23
C LEU A 119 2.02 16.34 -0.70
N LEU A 120 2.38 17.33 -1.54
CA LEU A 120 3.40 17.24 -2.57
C LEU A 120 4.80 17.70 -2.12
N ALA A 121 4.92 18.34 -0.95
CA ALA A 121 6.20 18.85 -0.46
C ALA A 121 7.17 17.72 -0.12
N PHE A 122 8.37 17.81 -0.69
CA PHE A 122 9.50 16.99 -0.34
C PHE A 122 10.18 17.50 0.93
N ASP A 123 10.76 16.59 1.72
CA ASP A 123 11.58 16.91 2.90
C ASP A 123 10.88 17.80 3.96
N ARG A 124 9.55 17.81 3.99
CA ARG A 124 8.75 18.61 4.94
C ARG A 124 8.50 17.91 6.27
N PHE A 125 8.53 16.58 6.29
CA PHE A 125 8.17 15.78 7.46
C PHE A 125 9.36 14.93 7.91
N ASP A 126 9.95 15.25 9.06
CA ASP A 126 11.17 14.60 9.57
C ASP A 126 11.03 13.09 9.83
N TRP A 127 9.80 12.58 9.94
CA TRP A 127 9.52 11.16 10.13
C TRP A 127 9.44 10.38 8.81
N LEU A 128 9.45 11.06 7.67
CA LEU A 128 9.57 10.46 6.35
C LEU A 128 11.05 10.31 5.96
N PRO A 129 11.40 9.27 5.18
CA PRO A 129 12.69 9.25 4.52
C PRO A 129 12.87 10.50 3.63
N LYS A 130 14.11 10.95 3.49
CA LYS A 130 14.45 12.08 2.62
C LYS A 130 13.97 11.83 1.18
N GLY A 131 13.47 12.87 0.53
CA GLY A 131 12.96 12.82 -0.84
C GLY A 131 11.59 12.17 -0.98
N ILE A 132 10.90 11.83 0.12
CA ILE A 132 9.57 11.22 0.07
C ILE A 132 8.50 12.27 0.41
N PRO A 133 7.62 12.65 -0.53
CA PRO A 133 6.47 13.50 -0.25
C PRO A 133 5.41 12.74 0.54
N LEU A 134 4.58 13.48 1.29
CA LEU A 134 3.62 12.89 2.21
C LEU A 134 2.59 11.98 1.51
N TYR A 135 2.17 12.32 0.29
CA TYR A 135 1.18 11.52 -0.44
C TYR A 135 1.63 10.08 -0.68
N LEU A 136 2.94 9.80 -0.82
CA LEU A 136 3.44 8.43 -0.97
C LEU A 136 3.24 7.61 0.30
N SER A 137 3.14 8.24 1.48
CA SER A 137 2.76 7.53 2.70
C SER A 137 1.29 7.15 2.72
N PHE A 138 0.41 7.99 2.18
CA PHE A 138 -1.01 7.64 2.01
C PHE A 138 -1.16 6.48 1.04
N MET A 139 -0.56 6.60 -0.14
CA MET A 139 -0.57 5.56 -1.17
C MET A 139 0.02 4.26 -0.61
N GLY A 140 1.24 4.30 -0.08
CA GLY A 140 1.90 3.14 0.52
C GLY A 140 1.05 2.41 1.57
N ASN A 141 0.43 3.12 2.52
CA ASN A 141 -0.35 2.49 3.60
C ASN A 141 -1.76 2.05 3.16
N CYS A 142 -2.34 2.72 2.17
CA CYS A 142 -3.77 2.56 1.86
C CYS A 142 -4.01 1.80 0.57
N TYR A 143 -3.13 1.90 -0.42
CA TYR A 143 -3.35 1.40 -1.77
C TYR A 143 -2.35 0.27 -2.10
N GLU A 144 -1.05 0.55 -2.17
CA GLU A 144 0.00 -0.45 -2.50
C GLU A 144 0.02 -1.60 -1.48
N HIS A 145 0.08 -1.31 -0.19
CA HIS A 145 0.13 -2.34 0.85
C HIS A 145 -1.13 -3.22 0.86
N THR A 146 -2.30 -2.62 0.60
CA THR A 146 -3.55 -3.36 0.45
C THR A 146 -3.48 -4.31 -0.74
N GLN A 147 -3.07 -3.82 -1.92
CA GLN A 147 -2.90 -4.63 -3.12
C GLN A 147 -1.96 -5.83 -2.88
N ILE A 148 -0.82 -5.59 -2.22
CA ILE A 148 0.14 -6.63 -1.83
C ILE A 148 -0.54 -7.71 -0.98
N HIS A 149 -1.28 -7.32 0.06
CA HIS A 149 -1.91 -8.30 0.95
C HIS A 149 -3.10 -9.03 0.34
N LEU A 150 -3.88 -8.39 -0.55
CA LEU A 150 -4.89 -9.10 -1.34
C LEU A 150 -4.25 -10.16 -2.24
N SER A 151 -3.10 -9.83 -2.84
CA SER A 151 -2.32 -10.77 -3.62
C SER A 151 -1.79 -11.94 -2.78
N TYR A 152 -1.18 -11.68 -1.62
CA TYR A 152 -0.72 -12.74 -0.72
C TYR A 152 -1.84 -13.69 -0.31
N TYR A 153 -3.01 -13.15 0.08
CA TYR A 153 -4.17 -13.97 0.38
C TYR A 153 -4.54 -14.90 -0.81
N LEU A 154 -4.55 -14.39 -2.04
CA LEU A 154 -4.86 -15.19 -3.22
C LEU A 154 -3.80 -16.24 -3.54
N ILE A 155 -2.51 -15.90 -3.41
CA ILE A 155 -1.39 -16.81 -3.64
C ILE A 155 -1.44 -17.98 -2.64
N ASP A 156 -1.67 -17.69 -1.35
CA ASP A 156 -1.84 -18.69 -0.29
C ASP A 156 -3.04 -19.61 -0.52
N ARG A 157 -4.02 -19.15 -1.31
CA ARG A 157 -5.19 -19.95 -1.73
C ARG A 157 -5.03 -20.55 -3.13
N HIS A 158 -3.80 -20.57 -3.66
CA HIS A 158 -3.44 -21.11 -4.97
C HIS A 158 -4.20 -20.45 -6.14
N GLN A 159 -4.38 -19.14 -6.08
CA GLN A 159 -5.08 -18.34 -7.11
C GLN A 159 -4.17 -17.25 -7.72
N PRO A 160 -3.02 -17.62 -8.32
CA PRO A 160 -2.06 -16.65 -8.84
C PRO A 160 -2.59 -15.82 -10.01
N GLU A 161 -3.50 -16.37 -10.81
CA GLU A 161 -4.14 -15.65 -11.92
C GLU A 161 -4.98 -14.46 -11.40
N ARG A 162 -5.75 -14.69 -10.32
CA ARG A 162 -6.51 -13.62 -9.66
C ARG A 162 -5.60 -12.61 -8.96
N ALA A 163 -4.47 -13.06 -8.40
CA ALA A 163 -3.49 -12.19 -7.78
C ALA A 163 -2.90 -11.22 -8.81
N LEU A 164 -2.53 -11.75 -9.99
CA LEU A 164 -2.08 -10.98 -11.14
C LEU A 164 -3.14 -9.96 -11.60
N GLU A 165 -4.41 -10.37 -11.72
CA GLU A 165 -5.51 -9.47 -12.08
C GLU A 165 -5.66 -8.31 -11.08
N VAL A 166 -5.58 -8.58 -9.77
CA VAL A 166 -5.63 -7.53 -8.75
C VAL A 166 -4.45 -6.57 -8.91
N TYR A 167 -3.24 -7.10 -9.09
CA TYR A 167 -2.04 -6.28 -9.26
C TYR A 167 -2.10 -5.40 -10.51
N GLU A 168 -2.46 -5.95 -11.66
CA GLU A 168 -2.55 -5.20 -12.91
C GLU A 168 -3.67 -4.16 -12.86
N ASN A 169 -4.87 -4.51 -12.40
CA ASN A 169 -6.01 -3.60 -12.37
C ASN A 169 -5.78 -2.40 -11.47
N TRP A 170 -5.26 -2.63 -10.26
CA TRP A 170 -5.00 -1.55 -9.31
C TRP A 170 -3.85 -0.65 -9.78
N SER A 171 -2.82 -1.24 -10.39
CA SER A 171 -1.68 -0.47 -10.93
C SER A 171 -2.10 0.39 -12.12
N ASN A 172 -2.81 -0.20 -13.09
CA ASN A 172 -3.24 0.49 -14.31
C ASN A 172 -4.11 1.71 -14.00
N ARG A 173 -4.99 1.62 -12.99
CA ARG A 173 -5.80 2.76 -12.55
C ARG A 173 -4.96 3.99 -12.19
N VAL A 174 -3.83 3.81 -11.49
CA VAL A 174 -2.95 4.91 -11.10
C VAL A 174 -2.12 5.39 -12.28
N ILE A 175 -1.64 4.46 -13.11
CA ILE A 175 -0.84 4.77 -14.31
C ILE A 175 -1.63 5.64 -15.31
N GLU A 176 -2.91 5.32 -15.49
CA GLU A 176 -3.82 6.02 -16.40
C GLU A 176 -4.36 7.34 -15.83
N ALA A 177 -4.29 7.53 -14.50
CA ALA A 177 -4.73 8.75 -13.85
C ALA A 177 -3.76 9.93 -14.07
N GLU A 178 -4.26 11.15 -13.90
CA GLU A 178 -3.46 12.38 -13.91
C GLU A 178 -2.76 12.61 -12.55
N VAL A 179 -1.93 11.66 -12.12
CA VAL A 179 -1.11 11.74 -10.90
C VAL A 179 0.34 12.17 -11.21
N PRO A 180 1.15 12.58 -10.20
CA PRO A 180 2.58 12.81 -10.38
C PRO A 180 3.31 11.60 -10.98
N ASP A 181 4.33 11.86 -11.81
CA ASP A 181 5.10 10.81 -12.48
C ASP A 181 5.82 9.92 -11.47
N GLU A 182 6.26 10.48 -10.33
CA GLU A 182 6.90 9.71 -9.26
C GLU A 182 5.97 8.64 -8.68
N LEU A 183 4.67 8.94 -8.57
CA LEU A 183 3.68 7.95 -8.14
C LEU A 183 3.54 6.83 -9.18
N LYS A 184 3.46 7.18 -10.46
CA LYS A 184 3.39 6.18 -11.55
C LYS A 184 4.63 5.31 -11.57
N GLY A 185 5.80 5.92 -11.40
CA GLY A 185 7.08 5.22 -11.28
C GLY A 185 7.07 4.23 -10.13
N ASN A 186 6.63 4.64 -8.94
CA ASN A 186 6.54 3.77 -7.77
C ASN A 186 5.57 2.58 -7.99
N ILE A 187 4.38 2.82 -8.53
CA ILE A 187 3.41 1.77 -8.84
C ILE A 187 3.95 0.78 -9.88
N LEU A 188 4.56 1.27 -10.96
CA LEU A 188 5.18 0.44 -11.98
C LEU A 188 6.35 -0.37 -11.43
N TYR A 189 7.12 0.20 -10.49
CA TYR A 189 8.21 -0.50 -9.82
C TYR A 189 7.68 -1.71 -9.06
N ASN A 190 6.67 -1.51 -8.20
CA ASN A 190 6.04 -2.60 -7.43
C ASN A 190 5.41 -3.66 -8.34
N LEU A 191 4.80 -3.25 -9.46
CA LEU A 191 4.27 -4.17 -10.48
C LEU A 191 5.39 -4.98 -11.15
N ALA A 192 6.55 -4.37 -11.42
CA ALA A 192 7.71 -5.07 -11.94
C ALA A 192 8.27 -6.10 -10.94
N CYS A 193 8.34 -5.75 -9.64
CA CYS A 193 8.72 -6.69 -8.58
C CYS A 193 7.74 -7.87 -8.52
N PHE A 194 6.43 -7.60 -8.59
CA PHE A 194 5.42 -8.66 -8.65
C PHE A 194 5.63 -9.58 -9.86
N TYR A 195 5.83 -9.03 -11.06
CA TYR A 195 6.12 -9.86 -12.24
C TYR A 195 7.40 -10.68 -12.08
N ALA A 196 8.47 -10.10 -11.53
CA ALA A 196 9.76 -10.76 -11.37
C ALA A 196 9.68 -11.95 -10.40
N THR A 197 9.03 -11.76 -9.25
CA THR A 197 8.85 -12.79 -8.21
C THR A 197 7.90 -13.92 -8.62
N HIS A 198 7.15 -13.75 -9.72
CA HIS A 198 6.24 -14.74 -10.28
C HIS A 198 6.70 -15.25 -11.66
N ASP A 199 7.99 -15.14 -11.97
CA ASP A 199 8.63 -15.62 -13.21
C ASP A 199 8.08 -15.00 -14.52
N LEU A 200 7.38 -13.87 -14.46
CA LEU A 200 6.84 -13.14 -15.61
C LEU A 200 7.87 -12.15 -16.18
N LEU A 201 9.11 -12.63 -16.41
CA LEU A 201 10.26 -11.78 -16.75
C LEU A 201 10.07 -10.96 -18.03
N ALA A 202 9.33 -11.49 -19.02
CA ALA A 202 9.01 -10.78 -20.25
C ALA A 202 8.16 -9.51 -20.03
N LYS A 203 7.37 -9.47 -18.95
CA LYS A 203 6.64 -8.28 -18.52
C LYS A 203 7.46 -7.44 -17.56
N ALA A 204 8.22 -8.07 -16.67
CA ALA A 204 8.94 -7.41 -15.57
C ALA A 204 9.97 -6.40 -16.07
N GLY A 205 10.86 -6.78 -17.00
CA GLY A 205 11.93 -5.91 -17.52
C GLY A 205 11.41 -4.60 -18.16
N PRO A 206 10.50 -4.67 -19.16
CA PRO A 206 9.93 -3.47 -19.76
C PRO A 206 9.13 -2.59 -18.78
N THR A 207 8.50 -3.21 -17.77
CA THR A 207 7.76 -2.48 -16.73
C THR A 207 8.72 -1.71 -15.82
N LEU A 208 9.81 -2.35 -15.40
CA LEU A 208 10.85 -1.72 -14.59
C LEU A 208 11.54 -0.56 -15.32
N GLN A 209 11.81 -0.71 -16.63
CA GLN A 209 12.37 0.37 -17.45
C GLN A 209 11.45 1.60 -17.47
N LYS A 210 10.14 1.40 -17.63
CA LYS A 210 9.16 2.49 -17.54
C LYS A 210 9.11 3.11 -16.14
N ALA A 211 9.18 2.29 -15.09
CA ALA A 211 9.22 2.75 -13.72
C ALA A 211 10.40 3.71 -13.47
N ILE A 212 11.61 3.30 -13.86
CA ILE A 212 12.84 4.10 -13.69
C ILE A 212 12.81 5.37 -14.54
N ALA A 213 12.22 5.33 -15.73
CA ALA A 213 12.09 6.53 -16.57
C ALA A 213 11.22 7.62 -15.92
N LEU A 214 10.21 7.23 -15.14
CA LEU A 214 9.30 8.14 -14.42
C LEU A 214 9.81 8.49 -13.01
N TYR A 215 10.57 7.59 -12.37
CA TYR A 215 11.18 7.79 -11.06
C TYR A 215 12.65 7.32 -11.07
N PRO A 216 13.58 8.15 -11.59
CA PRO A 216 14.99 7.78 -11.73
C PRO A 216 15.71 7.31 -10.44
N PRO A 217 15.41 7.85 -9.24
CA PRO A 217 16.01 7.35 -8.01
C PRO A 217 15.76 5.86 -7.75
N GLY A 218 14.71 5.27 -8.31
CA GLY A 218 14.43 3.83 -8.21
C GLY A 218 15.50 2.93 -8.85
N ALA A 219 16.34 3.46 -9.75
CA ALA A 219 17.40 2.70 -10.40
C ALA A 219 18.46 2.19 -9.41
N GLU A 220 18.86 3.01 -8.44
CA GLU A 220 19.83 2.62 -7.42
C GLU A 220 19.25 1.52 -6.52
N PHE A 221 17.98 1.66 -6.12
CA PHE A 221 17.29 0.68 -5.30
C PHE A 221 17.12 -0.67 -6.04
N ALA A 222 16.83 -0.65 -7.34
CA ALA A 222 16.72 -1.88 -8.15
C ALA A 222 17.97 -2.76 -8.16
N GLN A 223 19.15 -2.20 -7.89
CA GLN A 223 20.39 -2.97 -7.84
C GLN A 223 20.48 -3.85 -6.59
N THR A 224 19.80 -3.48 -5.51
CA THR A 224 19.83 -4.18 -4.22
C THR A 224 18.53 -4.86 -3.86
N ASP A 225 17.41 -4.50 -4.49
CA ASP A 225 16.09 -5.10 -4.28
C ASP A 225 16.10 -6.61 -4.62
N PRO A 226 15.85 -7.51 -3.64
CA PRO A 226 15.84 -8.95 -3.87
C PRO A 226 14.77 -9.42 -4.85
N ASP A 227 13.63 -8.72 -4.95
CA ASP A 227 12.52 -9.11 -5.84
C ASP A 227 12.92 -8.98 -7.31
N LEU A 228 13.88 -8.11 -7.61
CA LEU A 228 14.40 -7.86 -8.95
C LEU A 228 15.71 -8.61 -9.23
N ALA A 229 16.14 -9.52 -8.35
CA ALA A 229 17.41 -10.24 -8.50
C ALA A 229 17.55 -10.94 -9.87
N LEU A 230 16.46 -11.52 -10.38
CA LEU A 230 16.42 -12.18 -11.69
C LEU A 230 16.55 -11.24 -12.89
N LEU A 231 16.38 -9.93 -12.69
CA LEU A 231 16.45 -8.92 -13.76
C LEU A 231 17.79 -8.17 -13.81
N ARG A 232 18.66 -8.31 -12.78
CA ARG A 232 19.89 -7.51 -12.66
C ARG A 232 20.85 -7.64 -13.85
N GLU A 233 20.93 -8.83 -14.44
CA GLU A 233 21.76 -9.06 -15.64
C GLU A 233 21.24 -8.32 -16.89
N THR A 234 19.94 -7.98 -16.92
CA THR A 234 19.29 -7.29 -18.03
C THR A 234 19.20 -5.77 -17.86
N LEU A 235 19.62 -5.25 -16.70
CA LEU A 235 19.61 -3.82 -16.36
C LEU A 235 20.92 -3.09 -16.69
N ASN A 236 21.95 -3.82 -17.16
CA ASN A 236 23.24 -3.29 -17.59
C ASN A 236 23.28 -2.97 -19.08
#